data_AF-A0A354DF61-F1
#
_entry.id   AF-A0A354DF61-F1
#
_cell.length_a   1.000
_cell.length_b   1.000
_cell.length_c   1.000
_cell.angle_alpha   90.00
_cell.angle_beta   90.00
_cell.angle_gamma   90.00
#
_symmetry.space_group_name_H-M   'P 1'
#
loop_
_entity.id
_entity.type
_entity.pdbx_description
1 polymer ?
#
loop_
_entity_poly.entity_id
_entity_poly.type
_entity_poly.pdbx_seq_one_letter_code
_entity_poly.pdbx_strand_id
1 'polypeptide(L)'
;MTQYTVEEMMKAFAKDAVEFGQEYDKNLDYSEDSVKEIDNILEMVHRSLPIDFKTKIVNPGPSEQKLATISKIYGAYIGEVIQKHYGGKWSIEMNTIIFTMGETKLFLPAKVYQRIKNGSEENVWYYYQLLKQDFEESGV
;
A
#
# COMPACT_ATOMS: atom_id res chain seq x y z
N MET A 1 -20.78 8.88 19.21
CA MET A 1 -20.15 8.12 18.11
C MET A 1 -18.76 8.68 17.93
N THR A 2 -17.73 7.91 18.25
CA THR A 2 -16.34 8.30 17.99
C THR A 2 -16.14 8.35 16.49
N GLN A 3 -15.88 9.53 15.94
CA GLN A 3 -15.47 9.68 14.55
C GLN A 3 -13.98 9.34 14.49
N TYR A 4 -13.64 8.21 13.88
CA TYR A 4 -12.25 7.82 13.69
C TYR A 4 -11.56 8.78 12.72
N THR A 5 -10.32 9.17 13.03
CA THR A 5 -9.49 9.95 12.11
C THR A 5 -8.99 9.07 10.96
N VAL A 6 -8.56 9.68 9.86
CA VAL A 6 -7.91 8.94 8.76
C VAL A 6 -6.66 8.21 9.25
N GLU A 7 -5.89 8.81 10.17
CA GLU A 7 -4.69 8.18 10.73
C GLU A 7 -5.02 6.91 11.51
N GLU A 8 -6.06 6.94 12.35
CA GLU A 8 -6.50 5.74 13.10
C GLU A 8 -6.99 4.65 12.15
N MET A 9 -7.73 5.02 11.10
CA MET A 9 -8.19 4.09 10.07
C MET A 9 -7.00 3.45 9.32
N MET A 10 -6.00 4.23 8.93
CA MET A 10 -4.83 3.71 8.22
C MET A 10 -3.95 2.85 9.13
N LYS A 11 -3.81 3.19 10.40
CA LYS A 11 -3.15 2.33 11.40
C LYS A 11 -3.86 0.99 11.57
N ALA A 12 -5.20 0.99 11.59
CA ALA A 12 -5.97 -0.26 11.64
C ALA A 12 -5.72 -1.11 10.39
N PHE A 13 -5.77 -0.53 9.20
CA PHE A 13 -5.44 -1.24 7.96
C PHE A 13 -4.01 -1.76 7.92
N ALA A 14 -3.04 -1.00 8.43
CA ALA A 14 -1.67 -1.46 8.52
C ALA A 14 -1.53 -2.64 9.50
N LYS A 15 -2.29 -2.64 10.60
CA LYS A 15 -2.34 -3.79 11.51
C LYS A 15 -2.93 -5.03 10.81
N ASP A 16 -4.01 -4.87 10.05
CA ASP A 16 -4.58 -5.97 9.25
C ASP A 16 -3.54 -6.55 8.27
N ALA A 17 -2.65 -5.72 7.72
CA ALA A 17 -1.57 -6.20 6.86
C ALA A 17 -0.62 -7.16 7.57
N VAL A 18 -0.31 -6.90 8.85
CA VAL A 18 0.51 -7.81 9.67
C VAL A 18 -0.18 -9.15 9.85
N GLU A 19 -1.49 -9.14 10.13
CA GLU A 19 -2.29 -10.35 10.29
C GLU A 19 -2.35 -11.15 8.97
N PHE A 20 -2.58 -10.49 7.83
CA PHE A 20 -2.56 -11.16 6.53
C PHE A 20 -1.18 -11.64 6.10
N GLY A 21 -0.11 -10.93 6.48
CA GLY A 21 1.26 -11.36 6.21
C GLY A 21 1.56 -12.76 6.75
N GLN A 22 0.99 -13.09 7.92
CA GLN A 22 1.14 -14.41 8.55
C GLN A 22 0.53 -15.52 7.69
N GLU A 23 -0.56 -15.26 6.95
CA GLU A 23 -1.16 -16.24 6.02
C GLU A 23 -0.20 -16.60 4.87
N TYR A 24 0.77 -15.74 4.57
CA TYR A 24 1.82 -15.94 3.57
C TYR A 24 3.18 -16.31 4.18
N ASP A 25 3.21 -16.65 5.47
CA ASP A 25 4.43 -16.97 6.22
C ASP A 25 5.44 -15.80 6.22
N LYS A 26 4.92 -14.57 6.26
CA LYS A 26 5.68 -13.31 6.31
C LYS A 26 5.43 -12.58 7.62
N ASN A 27 6.50 -12.27 8.33
CA ASN A 27 6.44 -11.44 9.53
C ASN A 27 6.67 -9.97 9.17
N LEU A 28 5.60 -9.20 9.15
CA LEU A 28 5.63 -7.77 8.86
C LEU A 28 5.75 -6.99 10.19
N ASP A 29 6.88 -6.32 10.42
CA ASP A 29 7.29 -5.72 11.70
C ASP A 29 7.53 -4.19 11.65
N TYR A 30 7.00 -3.56 10.62
CA TYR A 30 7.19 -2.17 10.22
C TYR A 30 8.66 -1.80 9.95
N SER A 31 9.50 -2.77 9.54
CA SER A 31 10.81 -2.51 8.94
C SER A 31 10.68 -2.12 7.47
N GLU A 32 11.76 -1.54 6.93
CA GLU A 32 11.85 -1.29 5.48
C GLU A 32 11.81 -2.61 4.68
N ASP A 33 12.47 -3.66 5.19
CA ASP A 33 12.45 -5.00 4.57
C ASP A 33 11.05 -5.62 4.50
N SER A 34 10.13 -5.25 5.41
CA SER A 34 8.73 -5.65 5.30
C SER A 34 8.06 -5.17 4.01
N VAL A 35 8.50 -4.02 3.44
CA VAL A 35 7.96 -3.52 2.17
C VAL A 35 8.37 -4.43 1.00
N LYS A 36 9.57 -5.01 1.06
CA LYS A 36 10.02 -6.03 0.12
C LYS A 36 9.17 -7.30 0.23
N GLU A 37 8.86 -7.73 1.46
CA GLU A 37 7.97 -8.88 1.67
C GLU A 37 6.54 -8.61 1.20
N ILE A 38 6.04 -7.38 1.34
CA ILE A 38 4.77 -6.99 0.73
C ILE A 38 4.82 -7.12 -0.79
N ASP A 39 5.89 -6.68 -1.47
CA ASP A 39 5.95 -6.86 -2.93
C ASP A 39 5.89 -8.34 -3.33
N ASN A 40 6.55 -9.22 -2.58
CA ASN A 40 6.47 -10.66 -2.77
C ASN A 40 5.03 -11.18 -2.60
N ILE A 41 4.31 -10.71 -1.58
CA ILE A 41 2.89 -11.06 -1.38
C ILE A 41 2.04 -10.58 -2.56
N LEU A 42 2.21 -9.34 -3.00
CA LEU A 42 1.45 -8.77 -4.11
C LEU A 42 1.72 -9.49 -5.43
N GLU A 43 2.93 -10.00 -5.64
CA GLU A 43 3.25 -10.89 -6.76
C GLU A 43 2.43 -12.19 -6.71
N MET A 44 2.35 -12.83 -5.54
CA MET A 44 1.53 -14.03 -5.35
C MET A 44 0.05 -13.73 -5.62
N VAL A 45 -0.44 -12.60 -5.11
CA VAL A 45 -1.82 -12.14 -5.37
C VAL A 45 -2.04 -11.94 -6.87
N HIS A 46 -1.15 -11.21 -7.57
CA HIS A 46 -1.25 -10.98 -9.02
C HIS A 46 -1.28 -12.28 -9.83
N ARG A 47 -0.45 -13.26 -9.47
CA ARG A 47 -0.40 -14.58 -10.14
C ARG A 47 -1.66 -15.40 -9.90
N SER A 48 -2.34 -15.21 -8.77
CA SER A 48 -3.59 -15.87 -8.45
C SER A 48 -4.81 -15.28 -9.18
N LEU A 49 -4.69 -14.10 -9.80
CA LEU A 49 -5.80 -13.46 -10.50
C LEU A 49 -6.17 -14.20 -11.79
N PRO A 50 -7.47 -14.47 -12.03
CA PRO A 50 -7.93 -14.99 -13.31
C PRO A 50 -7.51 -14.10 -14.49
N ILE A 51 -7.27 -14.70 -15.67
CA ILE A 51 -6.82 -13.97 -16.88
C ILE A 51 -7.79 -12.83 -17.24
N ASP A 52 -9.10 -13.06 -17.12
CA ASP A 52 -10.14 -12.07 -17.37
C ASP A 52 -10.03 -10.83 -16.48
N PHE A 53 -9.43 -10.93 -15.28
CA PHE A 53 -9.20 -9.77 -14.41
C PHE A 53 -8.09 -8.86 -14.93
N LYS A 54 -7.10 -9.42 -15.63
CA LYS A 54 -6.01 -8.65 -16.20
C LYS A 54 -6.47 -7.83 -17.40
N THR A 55 -7.56 -8.27 -18.07
CA THR A 55 -8.05 -7.69 -19.33
C THR A 55 -9.37 -6.93 -19.20
N LYS A 56 -10.14 -7.08 -18.13
CA LYS A 56 -11.41 -6.35 -17.92
C LYS A 56 -11.18 -4.90 -17.49
N ILE A 57 -11.77 -3.99 -18.27
CA ILE A 57 -11.78 -2.54 -18.01
C ILE A 57 -13.17 -2.06 -17.52
N VAL A 58 -14.21 -2.90 -17.65
CA VAL A 58 -15.61 -2.43 -17.58
C VAL A 58 -16.40 -3.22 -16.53
N ASN A 59 -16.86 -2.50 -15.49
CA ASN A 59 -17.65 -2.89 -14.31
C ASN A 59 -16.88 -3.54 -13.13
N PRO A 60 -16.81 -2.87 -11.96
CA PRO A 60 -16.21 -3.47 -10.78
C PRO A 60 -17.10 -4.57 -10.21
N GLY A 61 -16.69 -5.82 -10.42
CA GLY A 61 -17.28 -6.97 -9.75
C GLY A 61 -16.85 -7.08 -8.27
N PRO A 62 -17.37 -8.07 -7.54
CA PRO A 62 -16.98 -8.34 -6.14
C PRO A 62 -15.46 -8.47 -5.90
N SER A 63 -14.74 -8.88 -6.93
CA SER A 63 -13.28 -8.96 -7.02
C SER A 63 -12.57 -7.60 -6.99
N GLU A 64 -13.10 -6.57 -7.67
CA GLU A 64 -12.51 -5.22 -7.67
C GLU A 64 -12.60 -4.58 -6.28
N GLN A 65 -13.69 -4.83 -5.56
CA GLN A 65 -13.82 -4.40 -4.16
C GLN A 65 -12.79 -5.10 -3.27
N LYS A 66 -12.58 -6.40 -3.46
CA LYS A 66 -11.55 -7.15 -2.74
C LYS A 66 -10.16 -6.59 -3.03
N LEU A 67 -9.84 -6.28 -4.30
CA LEU A 67 -8.59 -5.64 -4.68
C LEU A 67 -8.43 -4.27 -4.01
N ALA A 68 -9.45 -3.43 -4.05
CA ALA A 68 -9.43 -2.12 -3.40
C ALA A 68 -9.19 -2.23 -1.88
N THR A 69 -9.76 -3.23 -1.22
CA THR A 69 -9.52 -3.50 0.20
C THR A 69 -8.08 -3.94 0.46
N ILE A 70 -7.56 -4.92 -0.28
CA ILE A 70 -6.16 -5.37 -0.20
C ILE A 70 -5.20 -4.20 -0.43
N SER A 71 -5.50 -3.36 -1.42
CA SER A 71 -4.75 -2.16 -1.74
C SER A 71 -4.70 -1.15 -0.60
N LYS A 72 -5.82 -0.93 0.09
CA LYS A 72 -5.85 -0.06 1.28
C LYS A 72 -5.00 -0.64 2.41
N ILE A 73 -5.11 -1.94 2.67
CA ILE A 73 -4.36 -2.65 3.73
C ILE A 73 -2.85 -2.51 3.52
N TYR A 74 -2.33 -2.99 2.39
CA TYR A 74 -0.89 -2.95 2.14
C TYR A 74 -0.39 -1.53 1.85
N GLY A 75 -1.21 -0.68 1.23
CA GLY A 75 -0.89 0.73 1.02
C GLY A 75 -0.77 1.49 2.34
N ALA A 76 -1.64 1.20 3.31
CA ALA A 76 -1.56 1.73 4.66
C ALA A 76 -0.29 1.29 5.35
N TYR A 77 0.04 0.00 5.30
CA TYR A 77 1.26 -0.51 5.91
C TYR A 77 2.51 0.17 5.36
N ILE A 78 2.64 0.31 4.04
CA ILE A 78 3.77 1.01 3.42
C ILE A 78 3.86 2.46 3.94
N GLY A 79 2.72 3.15 4.05
CA GLY A 79 2.71 4.52 4.58
C GLY A 79 3.08 4.59 6.06
N GLU A 80 2.70 3.61 6.88
CA GLU A 80 3.14 3.54 8.29
C GLU A 80 4.65 3.24 8.40
N VAL A 81 5.22 2.44 7.50
CA VAL A 81 6.69 2.27 7.41
C VAL A 81 7.35 3.60 7.08
N ILE A 82 6.88 4.30 6.04
CA ILE A 82 7.40 5.62 5.70
C ILE A 82 7.25 6.59 6.88
N GLN A 83 6.09 6.60 7.55
CA GLN A 83 5.83 7.46 8.70
C GLN A 83 6.78 7.21 9.86
N LYS A 84 7.08 5.95 10.14
CA LYS A 84 7.96 5.53 11.23
C LYS A 84 9.41 5.95 10.99
N HIS A 85 9.90 5.89 9.75
CA HIS A 85 11.31 6.13 9.42
C HIS A 85 11.61 7.56 8.97
N TYR A 86 10.66 8.22 8.32
CA TYR A 86 10.87 9.54 7.69
C TYR A 86 9.78 10.58 8.07
N GLY A 87 8.70 10.17 8.73
CA GLY A 87 7.60 11.07 9.12
C GLY A 87 6.51 11.23 8.05
N GLY A 88 5.83 12.38 8.03
CA GLY A 88 4.66 12.60 7.16
C GLY A 88 3.33 12.23 7.82
N LYS A 89 2.24 12.37 7.06
CA LYS A 89 0.87 12.31 7.59
C LYS A 89 -0.15 11.81 6.58
N TRP A 90 -1.18 11.17 7.08
CA TRP A 90 -2.35 10.81 6.30
C TRP A 90 -3.34 11.96 6.21
N SER A 91 -3.96 12.13 5.05
CA SER A 91 -5.07 13.05 4.84
C SER A 91 -6.12 12.43 3.90
N ILE A 92 -7.31 13.03 3.89
CA ILE A 92 -8.31 12.79 2.86
C ILE A 92 -8.50 14.09 2.09
N GLU A 93 -8.24 14.07 0.79
CA GLU A 93 -8.49 15.19 -0.12
C GLU A 93 -9.42 14.71 -1.23
N MET A 94 -10.53 15.42 -1.44
CA MET A 94 -11.53 15.07 -2.47
C MET A 94 -11.93 13.58 -2.44
N ASN A 95 -12.17 13.05 -1.24
CA ASN A 95 -12.52 11.63 -1.00
C ASN A 95 -11.42 10.61 -1.38
N THR A 96 -10.17 11.06 -1.50
CA THR A 96 -8.99 10.23 -1.79
C THR A 96 -8.06 10.22 -0.58
N ILE A 97 -7.60 9.03 -0.19
CA ILE A 97 -6.60 8.87 0.87
C ILE A 97 -5.23 9.22 0.30
N ILE A 98 -4.53 10.15 0.94
CA ILE A 98 -3.21 10.64 0.53
C ILE A 98 -2.26 10.53 1.72
N PHE A 99 -1.04 10.07 1.47
CA PHE A 99 0.07 10.21 2.39
C PHE A 99 0.95 11.37 1.94
N THR A 100 1.21 12.32 2.82
CA THR A 100 2.01 13.51 2.50
C THR A 100 3.30 13.52 3.29
N MET A 101 4.43 13.61 2.57
CA MET A 101 5.77 13.80 3.10
C MET A 101 6.35 15.10 2.55
N GLY A 102 6.55 16.12 3.40
CA GLY A 102 6.92 17.46 2.92
C GLY A 102 5.90 17.98 1.90
N GLU A 103 6.36 18.26 0.67
CA GLU A 103 5.51 18.66 -0.46
C GLU A 103 5.06 17.46 -1.33
N THR A 104 5.62 16.28 -1.10
CA THR A 104 5.36 15.06 -1.88
C THR A 104 4.06 14.41 -1.43
N LYS A 105 3.14 14.18 -2.38
CA LYS A 105 1.90 13.44 -2.17
C LYS A 105 2.00 12.04 -2.76
N LEU A 106 1.72 11.03 -1.94
CA LEU A 106 1.79 9.62 -2.30
C LEU A 106 0.38 9.00 -2.24
N PHE A 107 0.02 8.31 -3.33
CA PHE A 107 -1.25 7.59 -3.46
C PHE A 107 -1.00 6.10 -3.26
N LEU A 108 -0.53 5.72 -2.06
CA LEU A 108 -0.02 4.37 -1.78
C LEU A 108 -1.04 3.25 -2.06
N PRO A 109 -2.33 3.37 -1.69
CA PRO A 109 -3.33 2.37 -2.08
C PRO A 109 -3.46 2.23 -3.60
N ALA A 110 -3.39 3.33 -4.36
CA ALA A 110 -3.45 3.29 -5.81
C ALA A 110 -2.21 2.60 -6.40
N LYS A 111 -1.01 2.88 -5.87
CA LYS A 111 0.23 2.20 -6.29
C LYS A 111 0.15 0.68 -6.05
N VAL A 112 -0.34 0.25 -4.89
CA VAL A 112 -0.55 -1.19 -4.60
C VAL A 112 -1.60 -1.80 -5.53
N TYR A 113 -2.70 -1.09 -5.82
CA TYR A 113 -3.69 -1.55 -6.78
C TYR A 113 -3.08 -1.81 -8.17
N GLN A 114 -2.26 -0.86 -8.66
CA GLN A 114 -1.54 -1.03 -9.93
C GLN A 114 -0.56 -2.22 -9.87
N ARG A 115 0.14 -2.42 -8.74
CA ARG A 115 1.00 -3.60 -8.52
C ARG A 115 0.27 -4.92 -8.66
N ILE A 116 -0.92 -5.02 -8.07
CA ILE A 116 -1.73 -6.23 -8.15
C ILE A 116 -2.25 -6.45 -9.57
N LYS A 117 -2.61 -5.38 -10.29
CA LYS A 117 -3.17 -5.48 -11.64
C LYS A 117 -2.12 -5.76 -12.71
N ASN A 118 -1.02 -4.99 -12.70
CA ASN A 118 -0.04 -4.95 -13.78
C ASN A 118 1.20 -5.80 -13.48
N GLY A 119 1.31 -6.38 -12.28
CA GLY A 119 2.43 -7.24 -11.92
C GLY A 119 3.71 -6.45 -11.64
N SER A 120 4.87 -7.05 -11.93
CA SER A 120 6.17 -6.55 -11.48
C SER A 120 6.60 -5.19 -12.05
N GLU A 121 5.97 -4.71 -13.12
CA GLU A 121 6.22 -3.35 -13.65
C GLU A 121 5.88 -2.26 -12.63
N GLU A 122 4.97 -2.57 -11.70
CA GLU A 122 4.48 -1.65 -10.68
C GLU A 122 5.09 -1.94 -9.30
N ASN A 123 6.30 -2.53 -9.26
CA ASN A 123 6.99 -2.99 -8.06
C ASN A 123 6.98 -1.95 -6.92
N VAL A 124 6.43 -2.32 -5.76
CA VAL A 124 6.28 -1.39 -4.62
C VAL A 124 7.55 -1.26 -3.81
N TRP A 125 8.41 -2.28 -3.81
CA TRP A 125 9.71 -2.21 -3.16
C TRP A 125 10.65 -1.26 -3.88
N TYR A 126 10.76 -1.38 -5.20
CA TYR A 126 11.55 -0.45 -6.01
C TYR A 126 11.03 0.98 -5.88
N TYR A 127 9.71 1.17 -5.90
CA TYR A 127 9.10 2.47 -5.65
C TYR A 127 9.46 3.05 -4.27
N TYR A 128 9.42 2.23 -3.22
CA TYR A 128 9.84 2.64 -1.88
C TYR A 128 11.31 3.04 -1.84
N GLN A 129 12.21 2.32 -2.51
CA GLN A 129 13.64 2.65 -2.57
C GLN A 129 13.89 4.01 -3.23
N LEU A 130 13.15 4.34 -4.30
CA LEU A 130 13.23 5.67 -4.93
C LEU A 130 12.77 6.77 -3.97
N LEU A 131 11.63 6.57 -3.30
CA LEU A 131 11.14 7.53 -2.31
C LEU A 131 12.13 7.74 -1.16
N LYS A 132 12.73 6.66 -0.66
CA LYS A 132 13.77 6.72 0.37
C LYS A 132 14.93 7.61 -0.08
N GLN A 133 15.44 7.40 -1.29
CA GLN A 133 16.53 8.21 -1.83
C GLN A 133 16.13 9.70 -1.89
N ASP A 134 14.92 10.00 -2.41
CA ASP A 134 14.43 11.38 -2.50
C ASP A 134 14.30 12.04 -1.11
N PHE A 135 13.86 11.30 -0.08
CA PHE A 135 13.73 11.80 1.29
C PHE A 135 15.09 12.07 1.93
N GLU A 136 16.05 11.16 1.76
CA GLU A 136 17.42 11.30 2.26
C GLU A 136 18.15 12.48 1.60
N GLU A 137 17.95 12.71 0.29
CA GLU A 137 18.54 13.84 -0.45
C GLU A 137 17.89 15.19 -0.08
N SER A 138 16.60 15.19 0.26
CA SER A 138 15.85 16.40 0.61
C SER A 138 16.05 16.84 2.08
N GLY A 139 16.70 16.01 2.90
CA GLY A 139 16.97 16.31 4.32
C GLY A 139 15.70 16.45 5.18
N VAL A 140 14.63 15.76 4.80
CA VAL A 140 13.34 15.72 5.52
C VAL A 140 13.42 14.74 6.68
#